data_AF-A0A7W1ER58-F1
#
_entry.id   AF-A0A7W1ER58-F1
#
_cell.length_a   1.000
_cell.length_b   1.000
_cell.length_c   1.000
_cell.angle_alpha   90.00
_cell.angle_beta   90.00
_cell.angle_gamma   90.00
#
_symmetry.space_group_name_H-M   'P 1'
#
loop_
_entity.id
_entity.type
_entity.pdbx_description
1 polymer ?
#
loop_
_entity_poly.entity_id
_entity_poly.type
_entity_poly.pdbx_seq_one_letter_code
_entity_poly.pdbx_strand_id
1 'polypeptide(L)'
;AVQSTPEQVAEATLDVLLTRVPKDVTGIVFLSGGQSPTQATANLAAICKSKHLPWPVTYSFSRAVQDNAIKAWGGKPENTTKAQAELAERLIANSAARSGDWHGKKSPK
;
A
#
# COMPACT_ATOMS: atom_id res chain seq x y z
N ALA A 1 6.74 -8.70 -20.23
CA ALA A 1 7.11 -7.33 -19.80
C ALA A 1 7.77 -7.40 -18.43
N VAL A 2 8.76 -6.56 -18.16
CA VAL A 2 9.41 -6.47 -16.84
C VAL A 2 8.54 -5.59 -15.94
N GLN A 3 8.34 -6.00 -14.69
CA GLN A 3 7.58 -5.21 -13.73
C GLN A 3 8.35 -3.93 -13.36
N SER A 4 7.68 -2.78 -13.39
CA SER A 4 8.26 -1.49 -12.98
C SER A 4 8.66 -1.50 -11.50
N THR A 5 9.72 -0.76 -11.16
CA THR A 5 10.12 -0.56 -9.76
C THR A 5 9.14 0.36 -9.03
N PRO A 6 9.09 0.35 -7.69
CA PRO A 6 8.25 1.27 -6.92
C PRO A 6 8.50 2.74 -7.23
N GLU A 7 9.75 3.12 -7.51
CA GLU A 7 10.14 4.48 -7.85
C GLU A 7 9.58 4.89 -9.22
N GLN A 8 9.67 4.02 -10.22
CA GLN A 8 9.09 4.27 -11.55
C GLN A 8 7.57 4.37 -11.48
N VAL A 9 6.91 3.53 -10.67
CA VAL A 9 5.47 3.61 -10.43
C VAL A 9 5.12 4.94 -9.75
N ALA A 10 5.89 5.34 -8.73
CA ALA A 10 5.65 6.58 -8.01
C ALA A 10 5.81 7.81 -8.92
N GLU A 11 6.88 7.88 -9.71
CA GLU A 11 7.14 8.96 -10.66
C GLU A 11 5.98 9.12 -11.65
N ALA A 12 5.62 8.05 -12.37
CA ALA A 12 4.54 8.09 -13.35
C ALA A 12 3.17 8.39 -12.71
N THR A 13 2.92 7.88 -11.50
CA THR A 13 1.68 8.15 -10.78
C THR A 13 1.59 9.63 -10.41
N LEU A 14 2.66 10.20 -9.84
CA LEU A 14 2.68 11.59 -9.41
C LEU A 14 2.64 12.57 -10.56
N ASP A 15 3.29 12.28 -11.69
CA ASP A 15 3.23 13.11 -12.90
C ASP A 15 1.78 13.33 -13.36
N VAL A 16 1.00 12.24 -13.46
CA VAL A 16 -0.41 12.31 -13.84
C VAL A 16 -1.24 13.06 -12.79
N LEU A 17 -1.06 12.75 -11.50
CA LEU A 17 -1.86 13.35 -10.44
C LEU A 17 -1.59 14.86 -10.31
N LEU A 18 -0.33 15.28 -10.31
CA LEU A 18 0.06 16.69 -10.21
C LEU A 18 -0.45 17.51 -11.41
N THR A 19 -0.57 16.88 -12.58
CA THR A 19 -1.07 17.54 -13.80
C THR A 19 -2.59 17.59 -13.88
N ARG A 20 -3.30 16.62 -13.28
CA ARG A 20 -4.73 16.39 -13.53
C ARG A 20 -5.64 16.59 -12.34
N VAL A 21 -5.15 16.45 -11.12
CA VAL A 21 -5.96 16.60 -9.92
C VAL A 21 -5.88 18.06 -9.44
N PRO A 22 -7.01 18.74 -9.17
CA PRO A 22 -7.03 20.08 -8.57
C PRO A 22 -6.50 20.11 -7.13
N LYS A 23 -5.76 21.16 -6.76
CA LYS A 23 -5.08 21.30 -5.45
C LYS A 23 -6.03 21.37 -4.24
N ASP A 24 -7.30 21.67 -4.45
CA ASP A 24 -8.35 21.78 -3.43
C ASP A 24 -9.01 20.43 -3.06
N VAL A 25 -8.67 19.34 -3.76
CA VAL A 25 -9.08 17.99 -3.37
C VAL A 25 -8.54 17.64 -1.97
N THR A 26 -9.38 17.06 -1.12
CA THR A 26 -9.02 16.84 0.30
C THR A 26 -8.08 15.66 0.54
N GLY A 27 -7.83 14.83 -0.47
CA GLY A 27 -6.89 13.71 -0.38
C GLY A 27 -7.05 12.69 -1.50
N ILE A 28 -6.04 11.84 -1.66
CA ILE A 28 -6.04 10.73 -2.63
C ILE A 28 -5.85 9.42 -1.88
N VAL A 29 -6.72 8.45 -2.16
CA VAL A 29 -6.65 7.10 -1.60
C VAL A 29 -6.39 6.10 -2.71
N PHE A 30 -5.23 5.43 -2.65
CA PHE A 30 -4.85 4.48 -3.69
C PHE A 30 -5.55 3.14 -3.51
N LEU A 31 -6.03 2.55 -4.61
CA LEU A 31 -6.48 1.16 -4.67
C LEU A 31 -5.29 0.23 -4.94
N SER A 32 -5.38 -1.03 -4.51
CA SER A 32 -4.28 -2.00 -4.74
C SER A 32 -4.34 -2.64 -6.12
N GLY A 33 -5.49 -2.66 -6.80
CA GLY A 33 -5.60 -2.97 -8.23
C GLY A 33 -5.13 -4.35 -8.68
N GLY A 34 -4.99 -5.32 -7.77
CA GLY A 34 -4.44 -6.66 -8.09
C GLY A 34 -2.94 -6.81 -7.84
N GLN A 35 -2.28 -5.76 -7.36
CA GLN A 35 -0.92 -5.85 -6.82
C GLN A 35 -0.88 -6.79 -5.62
N SER A 36 0.25 -7.47 -5.44
CA SER A 36 0.49 -8.22 -4.22
C SER A 36 0.53 -7.29 -3.00
N PRO A 37 0.24 -7.79 -1.78
CA PRO A 37 0.32 -6.98 -0.56
C PRO A 37 1.61 -6.18 -0.43
N THR A 38 2.76 -6.81 -0.67
CA THR A 38 4.07 -6.16 -0.54
C THR A 38 4.35 -5.17 -1.65
N GLN A 39 3.88 -5.44 -2.87
CA GLN A 39 4.00 -4.49 -3.98
C GLN A 39 3.18 -3.22 -3.72
N ALA A 40 1.93 -3.37 -3.24
CA ALA A 40 1.08 -2.23 -2.91
C ALA A 40 1.70 -1.35 -1.81
N THR A 41 2.25 -1.96 -0.76
CA THR A 41 2.96 -1.23 0.30
C THR A 41 4.22 -0.52 -0.23
N ALA A 42 5.02 -1.19 -1.06
CA ALA A 42 6.25 -0.61 -1.61
C ALA A 42 5.96 0.59 -2.53
N ASN A 43 4.96 0.46 -3.41
CA ASN A 43 4.53 1.54 -4.30
C ASN A 43 3.98 2.73 -3.49
N LEU A 44 3.14 2.47 -2.49
CA LEU A 44 2.64 3.51 -1.58
C LEU A 44 3.78 4.24 -0.88
N ALA A 45 4.77 3.49 -0.35
CA ALA A 45 5.93 4.08 0.33
C ALA A 45 6.73 4.98 -0.61
N ALA A 46 6.96 4.55 -1.85
CA ALA A 46 7.67 5.35 -2.85
C ALA A 46 6.91 6.64 -3.20
N ILE A 47 5.58 6.57 -3.34
CA ILE A 47 4.72 7.75 -3.57
C ILE A 47 4.79 8.71 -2.38
N CYS A 48 4.66 8.21 -1.15
CA CYS A 48 4.63 9.03 0.06
C CYS A 48 6.00 9.65 0.41
N LYS A 49 7.09 9.10 -0.13
CA LYS A 49 8.44 9.67 0.01
C LYS A 49 8.62 10.98 -0.77
N SER A 50 7.77 11.25 -1.77
CA SER A 50 7.83 12.49 -2.53
C SER A 50 7.52 13.69 -1.64
N LYS A 51 8.41 14.68 -1.65
CA LYS A 51 8.21 15.93 -0.92
C LYS A 51 7.31 16.84 -1.77
N HIS A 52 6.36 17.53 -1.12
CA HIS A 52 5.50 18.58 -1.72
C HIS A 52 4.29 18.10 -2.54
N LEU A 53 3.58 17.06 -2.07
CA LEU A 53 2.25 16.78 -2.60
C LEU A 53 1.24 17.84 -2.11
N PRO A 54 0.41 18.43 -2.98
CA PRO A 54 -0.60 19.40 -2.58
C PRO A 54 -1.76 18.77 -1.77
N TRP A 55 -1.85 17.44 -1.79
CA TRP A 55 -2.86 16.67 -1.07
C TRP A 55 -2.22 15.66 -0.12
N PRO A 56 -2.90 15.31 0.98
CA PRO A 56 -2.56 14.12 1.70
C PRO A 56 -2.84 12.89 0.83
N VAL A 57 -1.93 11.92 0.88
CA VAL A 57 -2.07 10.63 0.19
C VAL A 57 -2.15 9.49 1.21
N THR A 58 -2.96 8.49 0.91
CA THR A 58 -3.05 7.25 1.70
C THR A 58 -3.60 6.11 0.84
N TYR A 59 -4.06 5.02 1.48
CA TYR A 59 -4.51 3.81 0.82
C TYR A 59 -5.98 3.50 1.12
N SER A 60 -6.64 2.89 0.14
CA SER A 60 -7.93 2.22 0.24
C SER A 60 -7.77 0.81 -0.36
N PHE A 61 -7.05 -0.03 0.36
CA PHE A 61 -6.68 -1.38 -0.09
C PHE A 61 -7.64 -2.42 0.46
N SER A 62 -8.09 -3.33 -0.41
CA SER A 62 -8.85 -4.52 -0.03
C SER A 62 -7.94 -5.75 0.00
N ARG A 63 -7.74 -6.41 -1.15
CA ARG A 63 -6.91 -7.63 -1.29
C ARG A 63 -5.51 -7.50 -0.68
N ALA A 64 -4.84 -6.36 -0.91
CA ALA A 64 -3.50 -6.11 -0.37
C ALA A 64 -3.44 -6.03 1.17
N VAL A 65 -4.57 -5.89 1.85
CA VAL A 65 -4.69 -5.90 3.32
C VAL A 65 -5.27 -7.22 3.82
N GLN A 66 -6.31 -7.74 3.15
CA GLN A 66 -7.12 -8.83 3.70
C GLN A 66 -6.68 -10.23 3.23
N ASP A 67 -5.99 -10.38 2.09
CA ASP A 67 -5.72 -11.70 1.49
C ASP A 67 -4.91 -12.61 2.44
N ASN A 68 -3.89 -12.08 3.11
CA ASN A 68 -3.08 -12.86 4.05
C ASN A 68 -3.92 -13.30 5.26
N ALA A 69 -4.74 -12.40 5.81
CA ALA A 69 -5.61 -12.69 6.94
C ALA A 69 -6.67 -13.75 6.58
N ILE A 70 -7.31 -13.63 5.41
CA ILE A 70 -8.30 -14.59 4.92
C ILE A 70 -7.65 -15.98 4.73
N LYS A 71 -6.46 -16.04 4.14
CA LYS A 71 -5.71 -17.29 3.97
C LYS A 71 -5.30 -17.91 5.32
N ALA A 72 -4.86 -17.10 6.26
CA ALA A 72 -4.48 -17.56 7.60
C ALA A 72 -5.69 -18.03 8.41
N TRP A 73 -6.85 -17.39 8.24
CA TRP A 73 -8.10 -17.79 8.86
C TRP A 73 -8.60 -19.13 8.32
N GLY A 74 -8.66 -19.27 6.99
CA GLY A 74 -9.11 -20.50 6.34
C GLY A 74 -10.55 -20.91 6.70
N GLY A 75 -11.39 -19.96 7.13
CA GLY A 75 -12.77 -20.21 7.57
C GLY A 75 -12.89 -20.88 8.95
N LYS A 76 -11.78 -21.01 9.69
CA LYS A 76 -11.70 -21.77 10.93
C LYS A 76 -11.67 -20.84 12.16
N PRO A 77 -12.65 -20.90 13.08
CA PRO A 77 -12.68 -20.03 14.26
C PRO A 77 -11.40 -20.09 15.10
N GLU A 78 -10.76 -21.25 15.21
CA GLU A 78 -9.50 -21.44 15.94
C GLU A 78 -8.32 -20.62 15.38
N ASN A 79 -8.39 -20.18 14.13
CA ASN A 79 -7.35 -19.37 13.48
C ASN A 79 -7.55 -17.85 13.63
N THR A 80 -8.59 -17.40 14.35
CA THR A 80 -8.94 -15.97 14.46
C THR A 80 -7.76 -15.10 14.87
N THR A 81 -7.04 -15.48 15.93
CA THR A 81 -5.87 -14.73 16.43
C THR A 81 -4.76 -14.65 15.38
N LYS A 82 -4.50 -15.75 14.66
CA LYS A 82 -3.49 -15.78 13.60
C LYS A 82 -3.87 -14.86 12.44
N ALA A 83 -5.14 -14.87 12.03
CA ALA A 83 -5.65 -14.01 10.98
C ALA A 83 -5.59 -12.52 11.35
N GLN A 84 -5.93 -12.19 12.60
CA GLN A 84 -5.81 -10.82 13.13
C GLN A 84 -4.36 -10.33 13.14
N ALA A 85 -3.40 -11.20 13.48
CA ALA A 85 -1.98 -10.86 13.43
C ALA A 85 -1.51 -10.53 12.00
N GLU A 86 -1.91 -11.33 11.01
CA GLU A 86 -1.62 -11.07 9.59
C GLU A 86 -2.24 -9.75 9.10
N LEU A 87 -3.49 -9.48 9.49
CA LEU A 87 -4.18 -8.23 9.17
C LEU A 87 -3.45 -7.03 9.78
N ALA A 88 -3.13 -7.11 11.08
CA ALA A 88 -2.43 -6.06 11.80
C ALA A 88 -1.06 -5.78 11.18
N GLU A 89 -0.30 -6.81 10.81
CA GLU A 89 0.99 -6.64 10.14
C GLU A 89 0.86 -5.83 8.84
N ARG A 90 -0.15 -6.11 8.02
CA ARG A 90 -0.38 -5.35 6.78
C ARG A 90 -0.82 -3.92 7.04
N LEU A 91 -1.69 -3.69 8.02
CA LEU A 91 -2.13 -2.34 8.40
C LEU A 91 -0.95 -1.50 8.93
N ILE A 92 -0.10 -2.08 9.78
CA ILE A 92 1.10 -1.43 10.31
C ILE A 92 2.07 -1.10 9.16
N ALA A 93 2.30 -2.04 8.24
CA ALA A 93 3.18 -1.82 7.10
C ALA A 93 2.68 -0.68 6.19
N ASN A 94 1.38 -0.64 5.87
CA ASN A 94 0.79 0.43 5.05
C ASN A 94 0.75 1.78 5.80
N SER A 95 0.57 1.77 7.12
CA SER A 95 0.68 2.98 7.95
C SER A 95 2.11 3.54 7.93
N ALA A 96 3.12 2.68 8.11
CA ALA A 96 4.53 3.08 8.01
C ALA A 96 4.89 3.57 6.60
N ALA A 97 4.32 2.95 5.55
CA ALA A 97 4.51 3.41 4.17
C ALA A 97 3.95 4.82 3.97
N ARG A 98 2.78 5.12 4.54
CA ARG A 98 2.17 6.45 4.52
C ARG A 98 3.01 7.49 5.26
N SER A 99 3.58 7.15 6.41
CA SER A 99 4.38 8.09 7.22
C SER A 99 5.81 8.27 6.70
N GLY A 100 6.26 7.42 5.79
CA GLY A 100 7.64 7.43 5.27
C GLY A 100 8.62 6.58 6.09
N ASP A 101 8.13 5.86 7.11
CA ASP A 101 8.94 5.05 8.03
C ASP A 101 9.09 3.59 7.58
N TRP A 102 8.56 3.24 6.41
CA TRP A 102 8.68 1.87 5.88
C TRP A 102 10.03 1.65 5.19
N HIS A 103 10.86 0.78 5.77
CA HIS A 103 12.19 0.43 5.25
C HIS A 103 12.27 -0.96 4.60
N GLY A 104 11.10 -1.58 4.34
CA GLY A 104 11.01 -2.88 3.68
C GLY A 104 11.13 -4.07 4.63
N LYS A 105 10.22 -5.05 4.48
CA LYS A 105 10.52 -6.46 4.78
C LYS A 105 10.72 -7.16 3.44
N LYS A 106 11.87 -7.79 3.24
CA LYS A 106 12.06 -8.77 2.15
C LYS A 106 11.06 -9.90 2.41
N SER A 107 10.08 -10.09 1.52
CA SER A 107 9.32 -11.35 1.52
C SER A 107 10.32 -12.51 1.36
N PRO A 108 10.17 -13.62 2.08
CA PRO A 108 10.88 -14.84 1.72
C PRO A 108 10.48 -15.18 0.27
N LYS A 109 11.47 -15.54 -0.55
CA LYS A 109 11.24 -16.15 -1.85
C LYS A 109 10.49 -17.47 -1.70
#